data_AF-A0A7U4E5D3-F1
#
_entry.id   AF-A0A7U4E5D3-F1
#
_cell.length_a   1.000
_cell.length_b   1.000
_cell.length_c   1.000
_cell.angle_alpha   90.00
_cell.angle_beta   90.00
_cell.angle_gamma   90.00
#
_symmetry.space_group_name_H-M   'P 1'
#
loop_
_entity.id
_entity.type
_entity.pdbx_description
1 polymer ?
#
loop_
_entity_poly.entity_id
_entity_poly.type
_entity_poly.pdbx_seq_one_letter_code
_entity_poly.pdbx_strand_id
1 'polypeptide(L)'
;MALFDYIYTAYTKLSDSTLKLGTVLVVLYHHLPAKLQQSAYTMKNYVSAAALTALLFSFQLIYGQSTSEKVDKKTQKLQERKAKADSLLQKAGITAPSLGAGATVGGKAVKPGDAVGFFSETLPDLGLKIKEYRKAEKAKRKKKKKFHTDYEGLSIVRITSSTGNGDRITQLEFHVLKENRVPRLYDGLDVFWYDSRNRIISKAAIKDKESALILHGPYKRYVSGNLVEEGNYYIGTKDGRWETYDANYRLLDKTKWSRGFPAESIVSYYDSAHTKVLEVIPIHYGKRKGDYLKYYDGGQLMVKGQYDNDLPIGTWNEYYQYKRQRRKITRYPRYWYEDGEGILISEWDEKGKLIYERPKDQTPAEESEN
;
A
#
# COMPACT_ATOMS: atom_id res chain seq x y z
N MET A 1 39.12 3.12 -26.94
CA MET A 1 40.47 3.47 -27.40
C MET A 1 40.42 4.35 -28.64
N ALA A 2 39.85 3.91 -29.77
CA ALA A 2 39.80 4.72 -31.02
C ALA A 2 39.04 6.06 -30.95
N LEU A 3 38.00 6.18 -30.09
CA LEU A 3 37.25 7.42 -29.94
C LEU A 3 38.06 8.51 -29.19
N PHE A 4 38.99 8.10 -28.34
CA PHE A 4 39.76 9.01 -27.47
C PHE A 4 40.90 9.68 -28.25
N ASP A 5 41.58 8.92 -29.12
CA ASP A 5 42.63 9.45 -30.00
C ASP A 5 42.08 10.41 -31.06
N TYR A 6 40.85 10.18 -31.54
CA TYR A 6 40.18 11.10 -32.47
C TYR A 6 39.84 12.44 -31.81
N ILE A 7 39.37 12.41 -30.56
CA ILE A 7 39.04 13.62 -29.79
C ILE A 7 40.30 14.40 -29.42
N TYR A 8 41.39 13.72 -29.05
CA TYR A 8 42.65 14.36 -28.68
C TYR A 8 43.36 15.02 -29.88
N THR A 9 43.35 14.36 -31.04
CA THR A 9 43.94 14.90 -32.29
C THR A 9 43.10 16.05 -32.87
N ALA A 10 41.78 16.04 -32.65
CA ALA A 10 40.91 17.17 -32.99
C ALA A 10 41.14 18.36 -32.04
N TYR A 11 41.44 18.12 -30.77
CA TYR A 11 41.67 19.18 -29.78
C TYR A 11 42.99 19.92 -30.00
N THR A 12 44.05 19.23 -30.42
CA THR A 12 45.37 19.84 -30.68
C THR A 12 45.44 20.62 -31.99
N LYS A 13 44.58 20.31 -32.99
CA LYS A 13 44.49 21.07 -34.25
C LYS A 13 43.61 22.32 -34.19
N LEU A 14 42.97 22.60 -33.06
CA LEU A 14 41.99 23.69 -32.91
C LEU A 14 42.41 24.77 -31.89
N SER A 15 43.65 24.75 -31.36
CA SER A 15 44.13 25.80 -30.45
C SER A 15 44.50 27.12 -31.16
N ASP A 16 44.52 27.16 -32.49
CA ASP A 16 44.75 28.38 -33.28
C ASP A 16 43.51 28.74 -34.09
N SER A 17 42.51 29.33 -33.43
CA SER A 17 41.57 30.33 -33.98
C SER A 17 40.31 30.40 -33.12
N THR A 18 40.07 31.57 -32.51
CA THR A 18 38.96 31.90 -31.60
C THR A 18 37.60 32.06 -32.29
N LEU A 19 37.34 31.33 -33.37
CA LEU A 19 36.10 31.47 -34.15
C LEU A 19 35.58 30.12 -34.64
N LYS A 20 35.23 29.22 -33.71
CA LYS A 20 34.36 28.05 -33.97
C LYS A 20 33.80 27.36 -32.71
N LEU A 21 33.70 28.06 -31.58
CA LEU A 21 33.06 27.52 -30.37
C LEU A 21 31.52 27.44 -30.46
N GLY A 22 30.90 28.22 -31.35
CA GLY A 22 29.44 28.22 -31.53
C GLY A 22 28.88 26.96 -32.18
N THR A 23 29.62 26.31 -33.07
CA THR A 23 29.09 25.19 -33.88
C THR A 23 29.18 23.84 -33.16
N VAL A 24 30.14 23.66 -32.25
CA VAL A 24 30.31 22.41 -31.47
C VAL A 24 29.26 22.30 -30.35
N LEU A 25 28.82 23.44 -29.79
CA LEU A 25 27.78 23.47 -28.75
C LEU A 25 26.39 23.04 -29.28
N VAL A 26 26.09 23.27 -30.55
CA VAL A 26 24.81 22.88 -31.18
C VAL A 26 24.70 21.37 -31.39
N VAL A 27 25.82 20.70 -31.70
CA VAL A 27 25.86 19.26 -31.95
C VAL A 27 25.73 18.46 -30.64
N LEU A 28 26.30 18.94 -29.53
CA LEU A 28 26.16 18.30 -28.22
C LEU A 28 24.76 18.45 -27.62
N TYR A 29 24.04 19.53 -27.94
CA TYR A 29 22.69 19.78 -27.43
C TYR A 29 21.62 18.82 -27.99
N HIS A 30 21.86 18.27 -29.19
CA HIS A 30 20.95 17.33 -29.86
C HIS A 30 21.12 15.87 -29.42
N HIS A 31 22.12 15.55 -28.59
CA HIS A 31 22.34 14.20 -28.05
C HIS A 31 21.97 14.06 -26.56
N LEU A 32 21.34 15.08 -25.95
CA LEU A 32 20.85 15.06 -24.57
C LEU A 32 19.37 14.63 -24.49
N PRO A 33 18.98 13.78 -23.53
CA PRO A 33 17.59 13.37 -23.35
C PRO A 33 16.69 14.54 -22.92
N ALA A 34 15.47 14.59 -23.47
CA ALA A 34 14.55 15.74 -23.46
C ALA A 34 14.26 16.40 -22.09
N LYS A 35 14.41 15.69 -20.98
CA LYS A 35 14.24 16.26 -19.62
C LYS A 35 15.31 17.27 -19.22
N LEU A 36 16.50 17.24 -19.83
CA LEU A 36 17.61 18.15 -19.51
C LEU A 36 17.62 19.43 -20.36
N GLN A 37 16.86 19.47 -21.46
CA GLN A 37 16.77 20.66 -22.31
C GLN A 37 15.95 21.80 -21.68
N GLN A 38 15.03 21.48 -20.76
CA GLN A 38 14.18 22.47 -20.08
C GLN A 38 14.90 23.23 -18.94
N SER A 39 15.89 22.62 -18.26
CA SER A 39 16.61 23.31 -17.18
C SER A 39 17.72 24.24 -17.68
N ALA A 40 18.19 24.05 -18.91
CA ALA A 40 19.24 24.88 -19.51
C ALA A 40 18.72 26.22 -20.07
N TYR A 41 17.40 26.37 -20.23
CA TYR A 41 16.80 27.59 -20.80
C TYR A 41 16.73 28.75 -19.79
N THR A 42 16.74 28.47 -18.49
CA THR A 42 16.64 29.46 -17.39
C THR A 42 17.99 30.03 -16.92
N MET A 43 19.12 29.50 -17.42
CA MET A 43 20.48 29.93 -17.03
C MET A 43 21.17 30.68 -18.18
N LYS A 44 20.44 31.56 -18.90
CA LYS A 44 21.01 32.34 -20.00
C LYS A 44 21.71 33.63 -19.57
N ASN A 45 21.54 34.05 -18.32
CA ASN A 45 22.17 35.24 -17.79
C ASN A 45 22.97 34.88 -16.54
N TYR A 46 24.25 35.25 -16.55
CA TYR A 46 25.27 34.97 -15.55
C TYR A 46 25.72 33.51 -15.52
N VAL A 47 26.92 33.28 -16.06
CA VAL A 47 27.98 32.38 -15.57
C VAL A 47 28.97 32.24 -16.74
N SER A 48 30.23 32.63 -16.51
CA SER A 48 31.29 32.56 -17.51
C SER A 48 31.52 31.11 -17.95
N ALA A 49 31.95 30.90 -19.20
CA ALA A 49 32.19 29.56 -19.77
C ALA A 49 33.11 28.69 -18.90
N ALA A 50 34.04 29.30 -18.15
CA ALA A 50 34.93 28.62 -17.21
C ALA A 50 34.20 27.99 -16.00
N ALA A 51 33.13 28.61 -15.53
CA ALA A 51 32.36 28.10 -14.41
C ALA A 51 31.42 26.95 -14.84
N LEU A 52 30.96 26.93 -16.09
CA LEU A 52 30.19 25.80 -16.64
C LEU A 52 31.06 24.56 -16.86
N THR A 53 32.32 24.74 -17.27
CA THR A 53 33.29 23.63 -17.39
C THR A 53 33.70 23.07 -16.03
N ALA A 54 33.86 23.91 -15.01
CA ALA A 54 34.13 23.46 -13.65
C ALA A 54 32.93 22.69 -13.04
N LEU A 55 31.71 23.13 -13.34
CA LEU A 55 30.48 22.45 -12.91
C LEU A 55 30.31 21.07 -13.57
N LEU A 56 30.62 20.95 -14.87
CA LEU A 56 30.58 19.66 -15.57
C LEU A 56 31.67 18.68 -15.09
N PHE A 57 32.87 19.18 -14.77
CA PHE A 57 33.97 18.34 -14.25
C PHE A 57 33.70 17.85 -12.82
N SER A 58 33.14 18.72 -11.96
CA SER A 58 32.67 18.33 -10.62
C SER A 58 31.49 17.36 -10.67
N PHE A 59 30.58 17.50 -11.63
CA PHE A 59 29.48 16.54 -11.83
C PHE A 59 29.97 15.15 -12.26
N GLN A 60 30.99 15.08 -13.12
CA GLN A 60 31.64 13.82 -13.51
C GLN A 60 32.32 13.11 -12.33
N LEU A 61 33.00 13.85 -11.45
CA LEU A 61 33.61 13.32 -10.23
C LEU A 61 32.56 12.78 -9.24
N ILE A 62 31.47 13.52 -9.02
CA ILE A 62 30.39 13.12 -8.08
C ILE A 62 29.61 11.90 -8.62
N TYR A 63 29.31 11.85 -9.92
CA TYR A 63 28.64 10.69 -10.53
C TYR A 63 29.54 9.45 -10.55
N GLY A 64 30.86 9.62 -10.80
CA GLY A 64 31.85 8.54 -10.72
C GLY A 64 31.95 7.94 -9.32
N GLN A 65 31.97 8.77 -8.27
CA GLN A 65 32.00 8.31 -6.87
C GLN A 65 30.71 7.58 -6.46
N SER A 66 29.52 8.07 -6.87
CA SER A 66 28.25 7.44 -6.50
C SER A 66 28.01 6.05 -7.12
N THR A 67 28.64 5.79 -8.28
CA THR A 67 28.54 4.50 -8.97
C THR A 67 29.56 3.49 -8.45
N SER A 68 30.79 3.94 -8.13
CA SER A 68 31.78 3.12 -7.39
C SER A 68 31.21 2.69 -6.04
N GLU A 69 30.68 3.61 -5.24
CA GLU A 69 30.20 3.29 -3.89
C GLU A 69 29.02 2.28 -3.89
N LYS A 70 28.16 2.33 -4.92
CA LYS A 70 27.07 1.34 -5.10
C LYS A 70 27.59 -0.03 -5.55
N VAL A 71 28.64 -0.06 -6.36
CA VAL A 71 29.29 -1.30 -6.77
C VAL A 71 30.01 -1.92 -5.57
N ASP A 72 30.74 -1.11 -4.81
CA ASP A 72 31.50 -1.51 -3.61
C ASP A 72 30.59 -2.05 -2.50
N LYS A 73 29.44 -1.40 -2.26
CA LYS A 73 28.42 -1.91 -1.33
C LYS A 73 27.82 -3.25 -1.80
N LYS A 74 27.72 -3.48 -3.11
CA LYS A 74 27.19 -4.73 -3.67
C LYS A 74 28.21 -5.87 -3.54
N THR A 75 29.51 -5.60 -3.75
CA THR A 75 30.60 -6.56 -3.55
C THR A 75 30.81 -6.89 -2.08
N GLN A 76 30.78 -5.92 -1.17
CA GLN A 76 30.84 -6.17 0.28
C GLN A 76 29.68 -7.06 0.74
N LYS A 77 28.45 -6.75 0.31
CA LYS A 77 27.27 -7.55 0.66
C LYS A 77 27.29 -8.96 0.06
N LEU A 78 28.03 -9.18 -1.03
CA LEU A 78 28.25 -10.51 -1.60
C LEU A 78 29.31 -11.29 -0.80
N GLN A 79 30.38 -10.63 -0.36
CA GLN A 79 31.42 -11.20 0.50
C GLN A 79 30.87 -11.61 1.87
N GLU A 80 30.04 -10.78 2.50
CA GLU A 80 29.36 -11.10 3.76
C GLU A 80 28.44 -12.33 3.62
N ARG A 81 27.70 -12.41 2.50
CA ARG A 81 26.84 -13.58 2.22
C ARG A 81 27.65 -14.85 1.99
N LYS A 82 28.83 -14.73 1.37
CA LYS A 82 29.76 -15.84 1.19
C LYS A 82 30.33 -16.30 2.54
N ALA A 83 30.87 -15.40 3.36
CA ALA A 83 31.37 -15.73 4.70
C ALA A 83 30.29 -16.31 5.62
N LYS A 84 29.05 -15.83 5.51
CA LYS A 84 27.92 -16.38 6.26
C LYS A 84 27.53 -17.78 5.76
N ALA A 85 27.64 -18.05 4.47
CA ALA A 85 27.44 -19.40 3.93
C ALA A 85 28.56 -20.35 4.38
N ASP A 86 29.82 -19.91 4.34
CA ASP A 86 30.99 -20.70 4.73
C ASP A 86 30.96 -21.06 6.23
N SER A 87 30.58 -20.12 7.10
CA SER A 87 30.40 -20.38 8.54
C SER A 87 29.23 -21.33 8.85
N LEU A 88 28.15 -21.30 8.05
CA LEU A 88 27.04 -22.25 8.19
C LEU A 88 27.44 -23.67 7.74
N LEU A 89 28.28 -23.78 6.70
CA LEU A 89 28.84 -25.06 6.25
C LEU A 89 29.80 -25.66 7.29
N GLN A 90 30.65 -24.83 7.89
CA GLN A 90 31.56 -25.23 8.96
C GLN A 90 30.81 -25.69 10.21
N LYS A 91 29.71 -25.00 10.58
CA LYS A 91 28.83 -25.39 11.69
C LYS A 91 28.05 -26.68 11.42
N ALA A 92 27.85 -27.04 10.15
CA ALA A 92 27.24 -28.30 9.74
C ALA A 92 28.25 -29.47 9.66
N GLY A 93 29.52 -29.26 10.06
CA GLY A 93 30.56 -30.29 10.01
C GLY A 93 31.05 -30.63 8.59
N ILE A 94 30.67 -29.83 7.59
CA ILE A 94 31.07 -30.02 6.19
C ILE A 94 32.21 -29.06 5.91
N THR A 95 33.45 -29.53 5.99
CA THR A 95 34.60 -28.78 5.50
C THR A 95 34.49 -28.68 3.98
N ALA A 96 34.25 -27.47 3.46
CA ALA A 96 34.31 -27.23 2.02
C ALA A 96 35.71 -27.63 1.53
N PRO A 97 35.84 -28.47 0.49
CA PRO A 97 37.16 -28.76 -0.07
C PRO A 97 37.75 -27.44 -0.56
N SER A 98 38.98 -27.17 -0.15
CA SER A 98 39.81 -26.08 -0.67
C SER A 98 39.97 -26.30 -2.17
N LEU A 99 39.07 -25.69 -2.97
CA LEU A 99 39.16 -25.66 -4.42
C LEU A 99 40.17 -24.58 -4.79
N GLY A 100 41.46 -24.88 -4.59
CA GLY A 100 42.53 -24.20 -5.29
C GLY A 100 42.34 -24.37 -6.80
N ALA A 101 42.69 -23.33 -7.56
CA ALA A 101 42.68 -23.39 -9.02
C ALA A 101 43.55 -24.58 -9.50
N GLY A 102 42.89 -25.66 -9.92
CA GLY A 102 43.56 -26.89 -10.35
C GLY A 102 43.11 -28.20 -9.70
N ALA A 103 41.96 -28.26 -9.01
CA ALA A 103 41.43 -29.54 -8.56
C ALA A 103 41.05 -30.44 -9.76
N THR A 104 41.82 -31.51 -9.96
CA THR A 104 41.55 -32.58 -10.92
C THR A 104 41.11 -33.82 -10.15
N VAL A 105 40.06 -34.48 -10.62
CA VAL A 105 39.64 -35.80 -10.13
C VAL A 105 39.76 -36.73 -11.34
N GLY A 106 40.65 -37.73 -11.25
CA GLY A 106 40.92 -38.66 -12.37
C GLY A 106 41.58 -38.02 -13.60
N GLY A 107 42.34 -36.93 -13.44
CA GLY A 107 43.12 -36.32 -14.53
C GLY A 107 42.35 -35.43 -15.51
N LYS A 108 41.08 -35.08 -15.23
CA LYS A 108 40.32 -34.08 -16.00
C LYS A 108 39.95 -32.87 -15.13
N ALA A 109 40.10 -31.67 -15.71
CA ALA A 109 39.73 -30.40 -15.08
C ALA A 109 38.21 -30.26 -15.04
N VAL A 110 37.66 -30.10 -13.83
CA VAL A 110 36.21 -30.00 -13.60
C VAL A 110 35.79 -28.53 -13.67
N LYS A 111 34.80 -28.19 -14.52
CA LYS A 111 34.27 -26.83 -14.60
C LYS A 111 33.27 -26.59 -13.46
N PRO A 112 33.05 -25.34 -13.01
CA PRO A 112 32.11 -25.04 -11.92
C PRO A 112 30.66 -25.53 -12.13
N GLY A 113 30.27 -25.79 -13.39
CA GLY A 113 28.96 -26.35 -13.73
C GLY A 113 28.80 -27.84 -13.39
N ASP A 114 29.89 -28.59 -13.33
CA ASP A 114 29.88 -30.05 -13.13
C ASP A 114 29.78 -30.42 -11.63
N ALA A 115 30.15 -29.49 -10.75
CA ALA A 115 30.01 -29.65 -9.30
C ALA A 115 28.53 -29.84 -8.88
N VAL A 116 27.58 -29.26 -9.63
CA VAL A 116 26.15 -29.38 -9.35
C VAL A 116 25.65 -30.82 -9.53
N GLY A 117 26.23 -31.58 -10.47
CA GLY A 117 25.94 -33.00 -10.68
C GLY A 117 26.53 -33.89 -9.57
N PHE A 118 27.72 -33.54 -9.08
CA PHE A 118 28.40 -34.28 -8.02
C PHE A 118 27.63 -34.24 -6.69
N PHE A 119 27.06 -33.08 -6.34
CA PHE A 119 26.21 -32.93 -5.15
C PHE A 119 24.83 -33.62 -5.28
N SER A 120 24.40 -34.01 -6.49
CA SER A 120 23.14 -34.72 -6.70
C SER A 120 23.29 -36.24 -6.79
N GLU A 121 24.45 -36.76 -7.17
CA GLU A 121 24.64 -38.19 -7.45
C GLU A 121 25.32 -38.96 -6.30
N THR A 122 26.02 -38.29 -5.38
CA THR A 122 26.85 -38.98 -4.34
C THR A 122 26.52 -38.65 -2.89
N LEU A 123 25.52 -37.81 -2.62
CA LEU A 123 25.06 -37.57 -1.25
C LEU A 123 23.92 -38.55 -0.93
N PRO A 124 24.06 -39.42 0.10
CA PRO A 124 22.92 -40.15 0.63
C PRO A 124 21.84 -39.13 1.03
N ASP A 125 20.57 -39.46 0.78
CA ASP A 125 19.43 -38.61 1.11
C ASP A 125 19.44 -38.34 2.62
N LEU A 126 20.01 -37.19 3.02
CA LEU A 126 20.24 -36.76 4.40
C LEU A 126 18.92 -36.51 5.18
N GLY A 127 17.78 -37.01 4.69
CA GLY A 127 16.44 -36.72 5.22
C GLY A 127 16.06 -35.23 5.12
N LEU A 128 16.87 -34.42 4.45
CA LEU A 128 16.64 -33.02 4.23
C LEU A 128 15.58 -32.90 3.14
N LYS A 129 14.36 -32.52 3.54
CA LYS A 129 13.17 -32.31 2.69
C LYS A 129 13.33 -31.15 1.67
N ILE A 130 14.42 -31.13 0.90
CA ILE A 130 14.81 -30.07 -0.05
C ILE A 130 13.78 -29.92 -1.17
N LYS A 131 13.20 -31.03 -1.66
CA LYS A 131 12.12 -31.01 -2.65
C LYS A 131 10.86 -30.33 -2.09
N GLU A 132 10.47 -30.63 -0.85
CA GLU A 132 9.35 -29.98 -0.18
C GLU A 132 9.63 -28.49 0.06
N TYR A 133 10.84 -28.14 0.49
CA TYR A 133 11.24 -26.75 0.68
C TYR A 133 11.19 -25.95 -0.62
N ARG A 134 11.74 -26.48 -1.72
CA ARG A 134 11.66 -25.84 -3.05
C ARG A 134 10.22 -25.73 -3.53
N LYS A 135 9.37 -26.74 -3.29
CA LYS A 135 7.93 -26.69 -3.62
C LYS A 135 7.21 -25.63 -2.78
N ALA A 136 7.49 -25.55 -1.49
CA ALA A 136 6.96 -24.54 -0.58
C ALA A 136 7.42 -23.13 -0.97
N GLU A 137 8.67 -22.95 -1.37
CA GLU A 137 9.18 -21.65 -1.81
C GLU A 137 8.58 -21.22 -3.16
N LYS A 138 8.46 -22.15 -4.13
CA LYS A 138 7.71 -21.91 -5.38
C LYS A 138 6.25 -21.52 -5.08
N ALA A 139 5.60 -22.20 -4.14
CA ALA A 139 4.24 -21.86 -3.71
C ALA A 139 4.18 -20.47 -3.03
N LYS A 140 5.12 -20.14 -2.14
CA LYS A 140 5.23 -18.81 -1.52
C LYS A 140 5.43 -17.71 -2.57
N ARG A 141 6.31 -17.92 -3.56
CA ARG A 141 6.52 -16.97 -4.67
C ARG A 141 5.27 -16.80 -5.52
N LYS A 142 4.57 -17.89 -5.84
CA LYS A 142 3.29 -17.83 -6.56
C LYS A 142 2.24 -17.05 -5.77
N LYS A 143 2.11 -17.29 -4.45
CA LYS A 143 1.21 -16.52 -3.56
C LYS A 143 1.56 -15.03 -3.54
N LYS A 144 2.84 -14.66 -3.41
CA LYS A 144 3.26 -13.25 -3.45
C LYS A 144 2.99 -12.57 -4.80
N LYS A 145 3.21 -13.28 -5.90
CA LYS A 145 2.88 -12.77 -7.24
C LYS A 145 1.40 -12.47 -7.38
N LYS A 146 0.53 -13.30 -6.80
CA LYS A 146 -0.92 -13.05 -6.80
C LYS A 146 -1.21 -11.66 -6.25
N PHE A 147 -0.84 -11.37 -5.01
CA PHE A 147 -1.04 -10.04 -4.40
C PHE A 147 -0.44 -8.84 -5.16
N HIS A 148 0.43 -9.06 -6.16
CA HIS A 148 0.94 -8.00 -7.03
C HIS A 148 0.09 -7.79 -8.29
N THR A 149 -0.55 -8.84 -8.80
CA THR A 149 -1.34 -8.83 -10.05
C THR A 149 -2.85 -8.85 -9.80
N ASP A 150 -3.28 -9.58 -8.78
CA ASP A 150 -4.66 -9.86 -8.43
C ASP A 150 -4.88 -10.01 -6.91
N TYR A 151 -6.05 -9.62 -6.45
CA TYR A 151 -6.52 -9.93 -5.10
C TYR A 151 -7.86 -10.66 -5.23
N GLU A 152 -8.02 -11.80 -4.56
CA GLU A 152 -9.25 -12.61 -4.65
C GLU A 152 -9.73 -12.89 -6.09
N GLY A 153 -8.79 -13.04 -7.03
CA GLY A 153 -9.06 -13.30 -8.46
C GLY A 153 -9.43 -12.08 -9.31
N LEU A 154 -9.44 -10.88 -8.74
CA LEU A 154 -9.68 -9.63 -9.47
C LEU A 154 -8.36 -8.90 -9.72
N SER A 155 -8.17 -8.42 -10.95
CA SER A 155 -6.94 -7.72 -11.32
C SER A 155 -6.87 -6.33 -10.68
N ILE A 156 -5.68 -6.00 -10.18
CA ILE A 156 -5.43 -4.77 -9.42
C ILE A 156 -4.35 -3.91 -10.05
N VAL A 157 -4.45 -2.60 -9.84
CA VAL A 157 -3.46 -1.61 -10.25
C VAL A 157 -2.99 -0.87 -9.01
N ARG A 158 -1.67 -0.81 -8.83
CA ARG A 158 -1.06 -0.07 -7.72
C ARG A 158 -1.07 1.44 -8.00
N ILE A 159 -1.51 2.21 -7.02
CA ILE A 159 -1.46 3.66 -6.99
C ILE A 159 -0.75 4.11 -5.72
N THR A 160 0.08 5.14 -5.86
CA THR A 160 0.69 5.84 -4.74
C THR A 160 0.22 7.28 -4.74
N SER A 161 -0.31 7.76 -3.62
CA SER A 161 -0.67 9.17 -3.43
C SER A 161 0.06 9.72 -2.21
N SER A 162 0.55 10.96 -2.32
CA SER A 162 1.20 11.67 -1.22
C SER A 162 0.47 12.97 -0.98
N THR A 163 0.20 13.28 0.28
CA THR A 163 -0.51 14.51 0.70
C THR A 163 0.15 15.10 1.93
N GLY A 164 0.21 16.43 2.01
CA GLY A 164 0.88 17.16 3.10
C GLY A 164 2.12 17.90 2.62
N ASN A 165 2.74 18.65 3.54
CA ASN A 165 3.94 19.44 3.28
C ASN A 165 4.94 19.28 4.43
N GLY A 166 6.24 19.44 4.14
CA GLY A 166 7.33 19.33 5.11
C GLY A 166 7.39 17.97 5.81
N ASP A 167 7.52 17.99 7.14
CA ASP A 167 7.70 16.77 7.93
C ASP A 167 6.42 15.95 8.13
N ARG A 168 5.24 16.50 7.83
CA ARG A 168 3.93 15.85 8.01
C ARG A 168 3.35 15.34 6.70
N ILE A 169 4.17 14.65 5.90
CA ILE A 169 3.71 14.01 4.66
C ILE A 169 3.05 12.68 4.98
N THR A 170 1.84 12.49 4.47
CA THR A 170 1.17 11.19 4.44
C THR A 170 1.35 10.57 3.06
N GLN A 171 1.93 9.37 3.00
CA GLN A 171 2.07 8.59 1.77
C GLN A 171 1.15 7.37 1.84
N LEU A 172 0.33 7.18 0.82
CA LEU A 172 -0.59 6.07 0.68
C LEU A 172 -0.10 5.19 -0.46
N GLU A 173 0.12 3.91 -0.18
CA GLU A 173 0.33 2.88 -1.20
C GLU A 173 -0.88 1.96 -1.19
N PHE A 174 -1.65 1.96 -2.26
CA PHE A 174 -2.90 1.21 -2.31
C PHE A 174 -3.15 0.65 -3.71
N HIS A 175 -4.13 -0.22 -3.81
CA HIS A 175 -4.50 -0.86 -5.05
C HIS A 175 -5.95 -0.57 -5.38
N VAL A 176 -6.24 -0.42 -6.66
CA VAL A 176 -7.58 -0.21 -7.21
C VAL A 176 -7.92 -1.30 -8.22
N LEU A 177 -9.20 -1.54 -8.44
CA LEU A 177 -9.65 -2.44 -9.49
C LEU A 177 -9.29 -1.90 -10.87
N LYS A 178 -8.78 -2.77 -11.74
CA LYS A 178 -8.61 -2.44 -13.17
C LYS A 178 -9.95 -2.30 -13.89
N GLU A 179 -10.89 -3.18 -13.55
CA GLU A 179 -12.26 -3.18 -14.07
C GLU A 179 -13.20 -2.69 -12.96
N ASN A 180 -13.91 -1.59 -13.20
CA ASN A 180 -14.81 -1.05 -12.20
C ASN A 180 -15.98 -2.02 -11.93
N ARG A 181 -16.24 -2.32 -10.65
CA ARG A 181 -17.32 -3.23 -10.22
C ARG A 181 -18.07 -2.63 -9.05
N VAL A 182 -19.40 -2.74 -9.09
CA VAL A 182 -20.25 -2.26 -7.99
C VAL A 182 -20.07 -3.19 -6.78
N PRO A 183 -19.87 -2.65 -5.55
CA PRO A 183 -19.90 -3.44 -4.32
C PRO A 183 -21.23 -4.20 -4.18
N ARG A 184 -21.23 -5.34 -3.49
CA ARG A 184 -22.50 -6.05 -3.27
C ARG A 184 -23.36 -5.27 -2.28
N LEU A 185 -24.67 -5.48 -2.35
CA LEU A 185 -25.66 -4.75 -1.54
C LEU A 185 -25.42 -4.88 -0.02
N TYR A 186 -24.91 -6.03 0.42
CA TYR A 186 -24.65 -6.34 1.82
C TYR A 186 -23.17 -6.29 2.19
N ASP A 187 -22.27 -5.90 1.28
CA ASP A 187 -20.89 -5.60 1.69
C ASP A 187 -20.95 -4.26 2.48
N GLY A 188 -20.10 -4.09 3.50
CA GLY A 188 -20.22 -3.02 4.50
C GLY A 188 -20.50 -1.61 3.94
N LEU A 189 -21.11 -0.76 4.77
CA LEU A 189 -21.60 0.57 4.35
C LEU A 189 -20.53 1.50 3.77
N ASP A 190 -19.31 1.41 4.30
CA ASP A 190 -18.21 2.26 3.90
C ASP A 190 -17.51 1.66 2.68
N VAL A 191 -17.79 2.24 1.51
CA VAL A 191 -17.13 1.92 0.25
C VAL A 191 -16.04 2.96 -0.02
N PHE A 192 -14.80 2.54 0.07
CA PHE A 192 -13.62 3.34 -0.21
C PHE A 192 -13.30 3.33 -1.71
N TRP A 193 -13.13 4.52 -2.27
CA TRP A 193 -12.75 4.74 -3.65
C TRP A 193 -11.74 5.88 -3.75
N TYR A 194 -10.94 5.86 -4.79
CA TYR A 194 -9.93 6.86 -5.08
C TYR A 194 -10.45 7.79 -6.17
N ASP A 195 -10.42 9.09 -5.90
CA ASP A 195 -10.71 10.11 -6.89
C ASP A 195 -9.43 10.44 -7.65
N SER A 196 -9.36 10.02 -8.91
CA SER A 196 -8.19 10.27 -9.75
C SER A 196 -7.95 11.76 -10.07
N ARG A 197 -9.00 12.60 -10.03
CA ARG A 197 -8.89 14.05 -10.29
C ARG A 197 -8.30 14.78 -9.09
N ASN A 198 -8.86 14.52 -7.90
CA ASN A 198 -8.45 15.18 -6.66
C ASN A 198 -7.27 14.47 -5.96
N ARG A 199 -6.92 13.26 -6.39
CA ARG A 199 -5.86 12.41 -5.83
C ARG A 199 -6.04 12.06 -4.36
N ILE A 200 -7.30 11.94 -3.93
CA ILE A 200 -7.70 11.59 -2.56
C ILE A 200 -8.47 10.28 -2.52
N ILE A 201 -8.37 9.56 -1.41
CA ILE A 201 -9.25 8.42 -1.11
C ILE A 201 -10.45 8.97 -0.34
N SER A 202 -11.64 8.65 -0.81
CA SER A 202 -12.91 9.07 -0.22
C SER A 202 -13.78 7.87 0.09
N LYS A 203 -14.67 8.04 1.07
CA LYS A 203 -15.76 7.12 1.38
C LYS A 203 -17.14 7.73 1.14
N ALA A 204 -17.18 8.93 0.57
CA ALA A 204 -18.42 9.62 0.25
C ALA A 204 -19.15 8.94 -0.92
N ALA A 205 -20.42 9.27 -1.13
CA ALA A 205 -21.15 8.82 -2.31
C ALA A 205 -20.42 9.27 -3.58
N ILE A 206 -20.21 8.34 -4.52
CA ILE A 206 -19.57 8.61 -5.80
C ILE A 206 -20.50 9.51 -6.63
N LYS A 207 -20.09 10.77 -6.82
CA LYS A 207 -20.80 11.73 -7.70
C LYS A 207 -20.37 11.55 -9.15
N ASP A 208 -19.08 11.38 -9.39
CA ASP A 208 -18.48 11.21 -10.70
C ASP A 208 -17.94 9.79 -10.84
N LYS A 209 -18.53 9.01 -11.74
CA LYS A 209 -18.19 7.59 -11.93
C LYS A 209 -16.91 7.41 -12.75
N GLU A 210 -16.49 8.40 -13.54
CA GLU A 210 -15.35 8.26 -14.44
C GLU A 210 -14.04 8.42 -13.69
N SER A 211 -13.98 9.36 -12.74
CA SER A 211 -12.77 9.57 -11.94
C SER A 211 -12.64 8.62 -10.75
N ALA A 212 -13.73 7.95 -10.37
CA ALA A 212 -13.81 7.09 -9.20
C ALA A 212 -13.28 5.69 -9.46
N LEU A 213 -12.18 5.35 -8.79
CA LEU A 213 -11.55 4.03 -8.85
C LEU A 213 -11.74 3.31 -7.52
N ILE A 214 -12.47 2.20 -7.52
CA ILE A 214 -12.76 1.45 -6.29
C ILE A 214 -11.51 0.76 -5.75
N LEU A 215 -11.27 0.87 -4.44
CA LEU A 215 -10.11 0.24 -3.80
C LEU A 215 -10.26 -1.28 -3.76
N HIS A 216 -9.20 -2.00 -4.09
CA HIS A 216 -9.19 -3.45 -4.00
C HIS A 216 -7.75 -3.96 -3.96
N GLY A 217 -7.46 -4.84 -3.01
CA GLY A 217 -6.13 -5.35 -2.73
C GLY A 217 -5.41 -4.63 -1.58
N PRO A 218 -4.08 -4.76 -1.49
CA PRO A 218 -3.29 -4.26 -0.37
C PRO A 218 -3.33 -2.74 -0.22
N TYR A 219 -3.35 -2.28 1.02
CA TYR A 219 -3.33 -0.88 1.43
C TYR A 219 -2.29 -0.65 2.52
N LYS A 220 -1.54 0.44 2.39
CA LYS A 220 -0.58 0.91 3.38
C LYS A 220 -0.62 2.42 3.48
N ARG A 221 -0.54 2.92 4.70
CA ARG A 221 -0.48 4.34 5.02
C ARG A 221 0.76 4.63 5.85
N TYR A 222 1.57 5.53 5.33
CA TYR A 222 2.76 6.04 5.98
C TYR A 222 2.53 7.48 6.40
N VAL A 223 2.88 7.84 7.62
CA VAL A 223 2.86 9.22 8.12
C VAL A 223 4.28 9.58 8.52
N SER A 224 4.84 10.63 7.93
CA SER A 224 6.22 11.06 8.15
C SER A 224 7.24 9.94 7.88
N GLY A 225 6.93 9.05 6.93
CA GLY A 225 7.74 7.88 6.57
C GLY A 225 7.53 6.64 7.46
N ASN A 226 6.78 6.74 8.56
CA ASN A 226 6.47 5.61 9.44
C ASN A 226 5.20 4.90 8.99
N LEU A 227 5.21 3.57 8.91
CA LEU A 227 4.01 2.78 8.61
C LEU A 227 3.05 2.87 9.79
N VAL A 228 1.86 3.44 9.58
CA VAL A 228 0.84 3.63 10.63
C VAL A 228 -0.30 2.64 10.48
N GLU A 229 -0.63 2.23 9.26
CA GLU A 229 -1.75 1.33 9.00
C GLU A 229 -1.48 0.47 7.76
N GLU A 230 -1.78 -0.83 7.86
CA GLU A 230 -1.81 -1.72 6.71
C GLU A 230 -3.03 -2.63 6.75
N GLY A 231 -3.50 -3.03 5.57
CA GLY A 231 -4.61 -3.94 5.43
C GLY A 231 -4.91 -4.26 3.98
N ASN A 232 -6.08 -4.83 3.72
CA ASN A 232 -6.56 -5.05 2.36
C ASN A 232 -7.98 -4.52 2.20
N TYR A 233 -8.31 -4.15 0.97
CA TYR A 233 -9.67 -3.84 0.57
C TYR A 233 -10.21 -4.91 -0.38
N TYR A 234 -11.51 -5.17 -0.31
CA TYR A 234 -12.23 -5.98 -1.26
C TYR A 234 -13.41 -5.16 -1.81
N ILE A 235 -13.27 -4.69 -3.06
CA ILE A 235 -14.32 -3.97 -3.80
C ILE A 235 -14.82 -2.77 -2.96
N GLY A 236 -13.87 -1.98 -2.47
CA GLY A 236 -14.09 -0.79 -1.67
C GLY A 236 -14.30 -1.05 -0.19
N THR A 237 -14.53 -2.29 0.27
CA THR A 237 -14.76 -2.56 1.70
C THR A 237 -13.51 -3.11 2.38
N LYS A 238 -13.34 -2.89 3.69
CA LYS A 238 -12.19 -3.44 4.45
C LYS A 238 -12.23 -4.97 4.47
N ASP A 239 -11.11 -5.61 4.18
CA ASP A 239 -11.04 -7.07 4.12
C ASP A 239 -9.71 -7.62 4.67
N GLY A 240 -9.76 -8.87 5.12
CA GLY A 240 -8.62 -9.58 5.65
C GLY A 240 -8.10 -8.95 6.94
N ARG A 241 -6.79 -9.04 7.16
CA ARG A 241 -6.17 -8.52 8.39
C ARG A 241 -5.86 -7.03 8.24
N TRP A 242 -6.21 -6.27 9.25
CA TRP A 242 -5.88 -4.86 9.43
C TRP A 242 -5.01 -4.70 10.67
N GLU A 243 -3.92 -3.96 10.52
CA GLU A 243 -2.96 -3.70 11.57
C GLU A 243 -2.69 -2.20 11.64
N THR A 244 -2.61 -1.66 12.86
CA THR A 244 -2.17 -0.28 13.09
C THR A 244 -0.93 -0.28 13.97
N TYR A 245 -0.06 0.68 13.73
CA TYR A 245 1.22 0.79 14.42
C TYR A 245 1.45 2.19 14.95
N ASP A 246 2.23 2.26 16.03
CA ASP A 246 2.78 3.49 16.56
C ASP A 246 3.99 3.97 15.73
N ALA A 247 4.47 5.20 15.98
CA ALA A 247 5.66 5.78 15.35
C ALA A 247 6.91 4.89 15.46
N ASN A 248 6.98 4.07 16.51
CA ASN A 248 8.08 3.12 16.75
C ASN A 248 7.87 1.74 16.10
N TYR A 249 6.92 1.61 15.16
CA TYR A 249 6.53 0.34 14.52
C TYR A 249 6.02 -0.73 15.50
N ARG A 250 5.50 -0.32 16.67
CA ARG A 250 4.88 -1.22 17.64
C ARG A 250 3.42 -1.44 17.24
N LEU A 251 2.98 -2.69 17.18
CA LEU A 251 1.59 -3.05 16.86
C LEU A 251 0.65 -2.52 17.95
N LEU A 252 -0.29 -1.66 17.59
CA LEU A 252 -1.30 -1.08 18.47
C LEU A 252 -2.60 -1.87 18.43
N ASP A 253 -3.09 -2.17 17.23
CA ASP A 253 -4.34 -2.87 17.01
C ASP A 253 -4.21 -3.88 15.88
N LYS A 254 -4.91 -5.00 16.01
CA LYS A 254 -4.94 -6.06 15.01
C LYS A 254 -6.33 -6.64 14.91
N THR A 255 -7.05 -6.19 13.90
CA THR A 255 -8.42 -6.64 13.63
C THR A 255 -8.48 -7.44 12.35
N LYS A 256 -9.37 -8.42 12.30
CA LYS A 256 -9.69 -9.14 11.08
C LYS A 256 -11.05 -8.66 10.60
N TRP A 257 -11.13 -8.37 9.32
CA TRP A 257 -12.31 -7.91 8.62
C TRP A 257 -12.71 -8.91 7.54
N SER A 258 -13.98 -8.93 7.20
CA SER A 258 -14.54 -9.63 6.07
C SER A 258 -15.58 -8.74 5.41
N ARG A 259 -15.31 -8.31 4.18
CA ARG A 259 -16.26 -7.53 3.34
C ARG A 259 -16.85 -6.29 4.05
N GLY A 260 -16.02 -5.58 4.80
CA GLY A 260 -16.40 -4.34 5.49
C GLY A 260 -16.94 -4.53 6.91
N PHE A 261 -17.11 -5.77 7.38
CA PHE A 261 -17.47 -6.05 8.77
C PHE A 261 -16.33 -6.72 9.53
N PRO A 262 -16.27 -6.57 10.86
CA PRO A 262 -15.36 -7.36 11.68
C PRO A 262 -15.62 -8.85 11.44
N ALA A 263 -14.56 -9.65 11.32
CA ALA A 263 -14.69 -11.06 10.97
C ALA A 263 -15.38 -11.91 12.06
N GLU A 264 -15.45 -11.39 13.29
CA GLU A 264 -16.17 -11.99 14.42
C GLU A 264 -17.66 -11.61 14.44
N SER A 265 -18.11 -10.72 13.55
CA SER A 265 -19.50 -10.27 13.50
C SER A 265 -20.45 -11.42 13.25
N ILE A 266 -21.61 -11.37 13.92
CA ILE A 266 -22.69 -12.32 13.70
C ILE A 266 -23.53 -11.80 12.53
N VAL A 267 -23.64 -12.60 11.48
CA VAL A 267 -24.48 -12.30 10.32
C VAL A 267 -25.62 -13.30 10.27
N SER A 268 -26.84 -12.80 10.38
CA SER A 268 -28.07 -13.56 10.24
C SER A 268 -28.63 -13.38 8.83
N TYR A 269 -29.24 -14.42 8.27
CA TYR A 269 -29.74 -14.44 6.90
C TYR A 269 -31.22 -14.80 6.86
N TYR A 270 -31.93 -14.33 5.85
CA TYR A 270 -33.31 -14.72 5.57
C TYR A 270 -33.40 -16.11 4.94
N ASP A 271 -32.36 -16.53 4.20
CA ASP A 271 -32.33 -17.74 3.41
C ASP A 271 -31.24 -18.71 3.88
N SER A 272 -31.47 -20.01 3.69
CA SER A 272 -30.46 -21.03 4.00
C SER A 272 -29.25 -20.97 3.05
N ALA A 273 -29.38 -20.34 1.87
CA ALA A 273 -28.29 -20.15 0.93
C ALA A 273 -27.37 -18.96 1.28
N HIS A 274 -27.65 -18.23 2.36
CA HIS A 274 -26.84 -17.10 2.86
C HIS A 274 -26.66 -15.99 1.80
N THR A 275 -27.66 -15.76 0.95
CA THR A 275 -27.62 -14.74 -0.09
C THR A 275 -28.25 -13.42 0.35
N LYS A 276 -29.21 -13.47 1.28
CA LYS A 276 -29.95 -12.31 1.77
C LYS A 276 -29.71 -12.10 3.26
N VAL A 277 -28.98 -11.04 3.58
CA VAL A 277 -28.65 -10.70 4.96
C VAL A 277 -29.88 -10.07 5.63
N LEU A 278 -30.22 -10.58 6.82
CA LEU A 278 -31.23 -10.04 7.71
C LEU A 278 -30.62 -9.01 8.67
N GLU A 279 -29.52 -9.38 9.32
CA GLU A 279 -28.94 -8.60 10.41
C GLU A 279 -27.44 -8.83 10.50
N VAL A 280 -26.69 -7.78 10.82
CA VAL A 280 -25.26 -7.79 11.08
C VAL A 280 -25.01 -7.16 12.44
N ILE A 281 -24.55 -7.97 13.38
CA ILE A 281 -24.15 -7.53 14.72
C ILE A 281 -22.62 -7.45 14.74
N PRO A 282 -22.04 -6.25 14.87
CA PRO A 282 -20.60 -6.06 14.78
C PRO A 282 -19.96 -6.53 16.09
N ILE A 283 -19.03 -7.48 16.01
CA ILE A 283 -18.30 -7.97 17.19
C ILE A 283 -16.80 -7.70 16.99
N HIS A 284 -16.20 -7.06 17.98
CA HIS A 284 -14.76 -6.92 18.10
C HIS A 284 -14.31 -7.39 19.47
N TYR A 285 -13.35 -8.31 19.50
CA TYR A 285 -12.72 -8.78 20.73
C TYR A 285 -13.76 -9.36 21.71
N GLY A 286 -14.75 -10.06 21.17
CA GLY A 286 -15.83 -10.70 21.94
C GLY A 286 -16.92 -9.75 22.46
N LYS A 287 -16.88 -8.45 22.17
CA LYS A 287 -17.93 -7.48 22.53
C LYS A 287 -18.58 -6.86 21.30
N ARG A 288 -19.85 -6.47 21.41
CA ARG A 288 -20.51 -5.72 20.34
C ARG A 288 -19.92 -4.33 20.25
N LYS A 289 -19.31 -4.03 19.10
CA LYS A 289 -18.65 -2.76 18.84
C LYS A 289 -18.62 -2.48 17.34
N GLY A 290 -19.08 -1.31 16.91
CA GLY A 290 -19.12 -0.89 15.51
C GLY A 290 -20.54 -0.65 15.00
N ASP A 291 -20.71 -0.64 13.68
CA ASP A 291 -21.99 -0.37 13.02
C ASP A 291 -22.91 -1.59 13.03
N TYR A 292 -24.08 -1.45 13.66
CA TYR A 292 -25.16 -2.44 13.62
C TYR A 292 -26.08 -2.15 12.44
N LEU A 293 -26.39 -3.19 11.68
CA LEU A 293 -27.20 -3.08 10.47
C LEU A 293 -28.27 -4.17 10.45
N LYS A 294 -29.50 -3.76 10.13
CA LYS A 294 -30.61 -4.67 9.86
C LYS A 294 -31.21 -4.31 8.53
N TYR A 295 -31.59 -5.31 7.75
CA TYR A 295 -32.11 -5.14 6.40
C TYR A 295 -33.51 -5.76 6.30
N TYR A 296 -34.30 -5.28 5.34
CA TYR A 296 -35.49 -5.97 4.85
C TYR A 296 -35.08 -7.09 3.88
N ASP A 297 -35.97 -8.05 3.61
CA ASP A 297 -35.71 -9.15 2.65
C ASP A 297 -35.39 -8.65 1.22
N GLY A 298 -35.86 -7.46 0.85
CA GLY A 298 -35.49 -6.79 -0.40
C GLY A 298 -34.09 -6.17 -0.41
N GLY A 299 -33.34 -6.28 0.69
CA GLY A 299 -31.98 -5.76 0.88
C GLY A 299 -31.88 -4.28 1.21
N GLN A 300 -33.02 -3.59 1.39
CA GLN A 300 -33.02 -2.21 1.86
C GLN A 300 -32.70 -2.16 3.36
N LEU A 301 -31.90 -1.18 3.77
CA LEU A 301 -31.58 -0.94 5.17
C LEU A 301 -32.86 -0.63 5.98
N MET A 302 -33.11 -1.42 7.02
CA MET A 302 -34.22 -1.28 7.96
C MET A 302 -33.79 -0.51 9.21
N VAL A 303 -32.65 -0.86 9.80
CA VAL A 303 -32.11 -0.21 11.00
C VAL A 303 -30.61 0.00 10.83
N LYS A 304 -30.13 1.17 11.22
CA LYS A 304 -28.71 1.48 11.36
C LYS A 304 -28.45 2.09 12.74
N GLY A 305 -27.51 1.52 13.47
CA GLY A 305 -27.08 2.00 14.78
C GLY A 305 -25.60 1.73 15.01
N GLN A 306 -25.13 2.06 16.21
CA GLN A 306 -23.77 1.77 16.64
C GLN A 306 -23.77 1.16 18.03
N TYR A 307 -22.87 0.22 18.25
CA TYR A 307 -22.54 -0.33 19.56
C TYR A 307 -21.11 0.05 19.95
N ASP A 308 -20.88 0.20 21.25
CA ASP A 308 -19.55 0.16 21.85
C ASP A 308 -19.66 -0.51 23.22
N ASN A 309 -18.75 -1.44 23.50
CA ASN A 309 -18.77 -2.26 24.73
C ASN A 309 -20.15 -2.85 25.08
N ASP A 310 -20.84 -3.44 24.10
CA ASP A 310 -22.17 -4.04 24.25
C ASP A 310 -23.33 -3.08 24.51
N LEU A 311 -23.08 -1.77 24.56
CA LEU A 311 -24.10 -0.75 24.75
C LEU A 311 -24.39 -0.01 23.44
N PRO A 312 -25.68 0.25 23.13
CA PRO A 312 -26.04 1.08 21.97
C PRO A 312 -25.60 2.52 22.22
N ILE A 313 -24.91 3.11 21.25
CA ILE A 313 -24.44 4.51 21.32
C ILE A 313 -24.91 5.31 20.11
N GLY A 314 -24.91 6.63 20.27
CA GLY A 314 -25.17 7.58 19.19
C GLY A 314 -26.58 7.51 18.64
N THR A 315 -26.72 7.83 17.35
CA THR A 315 -28.04 7.96 16.71
C THR A 315 -28.42 6.69 15.95
N TRP A 316 -29.53 6.10 16.36
CA TRP A 316 -30.16 4.95 15.73
C TRP A 316 -31.25 5.41 14.78
N ASN A 317 -31.14 5.01 13.52
CA ASN A 317 -32.06 5.36 12.47
C ASN A 317 -32.80 4.10 12.00
N GLU A 318 -34.13 4.16 12.01
CA GLU A 318 -34.99 3.16 11.40
C GLU A 318 -35.61 3.74 10.13
N TYR A 319 -35.81 2.89 9.13
CA TYR A 319 -36.29 3.29 7.80
C TYR A 319 -37.50 2.46 7.40
N TYR A 320 -38.41 3.07 6.64
CA TYR A 320 -39.51 2.35 6.01
C TYR A 320 -39.01 1.55 4.80
N GLN A 321 -39.65 0.41 4.54
CA GLN A 321 -39.43 -0.34 3.32
C GLN A 321 -39.96 0.44 2.10
N TYR A 322 -39.23 0.37 0.99
CA TYR A 322 -39.45 1.04 -0.29
C TYR A 322 -39.47 2.58 -0.26
N LYS A 323 -39.21 3.20 0.90
CA LYS A 323 -39.19 4.66 1.07
C LYS A 323 -37.80 5.13 1.48
N ARG A 324 -37.43 6.33 1.02
CA ARG A 324 -36.15 6.97 1.39
C ARG A 324 -36.20 7.68 2.74
N GLN A 325 -37.41 7.91 3.27
CA GLN A 325 -37.63 8.60 4.53
C GLN A 325 -37.33 7.68 5.73
N ARG A 326 -36.84 8.30 6.80
CA ARG A 326 -36.64 7.64 8.09
C ARG A 326 -38.01 7.45 8.75
N ARG A 327 -38.19 6.33 9.42
CA ARG A 327 -39.35 6.02 10.26
C ARG A 327 -39.15 6.61 11.66
N LYS A 328 -38.01 6.32 12.27
CA LYS A 328 -37.74 6.64 13.67
C LYS A 328 -36.27 7.02 13.86
N ILE A 329 -36.01 8.04 14.66
CA ILE A 329 -34.67 8.40 15.12
C ILE A 329 -34.65 8.34 16.64
N THR A 330 -33.86 7.42 17.18
CA THR A 330 -33.59 7.29 18.61
C THR A 330 -32.16 7.70 18.88
N ARG A 331 -31.92 8.46 19.94
CA ARG A 331 -30.59 8.91 20.34
C ARG A 331 -30.23 8.30 21.68
N TYR A 332 -29.18 7.49 21.66
CA TYR A 332 -28.52 6.96 22.84
C TYR A 332 -27.37 7.89 23.26
N PRO A 333 -26.77 7.67 24.43
CA PRO A 333 -25.58 8.39 24.85
C PRO A 333 -24.47 8.31 23.81
N ARG A 334 -23.62 9.34 23.77
CA ARG A 334 -22.58 9.44 22.74
C ARG A 334 -21.48 8.42 22.99
N TYR A 335 -21.19 8.17 24.26
CA TYR A 335 -20.17 7.24 24.70
C TYR A 335 -20.78 6.16 25.59
N TRP A 336 -20.17 4.99 25.61
CA TRP A 336 -20.67 3.83 26.36
C TRP A 336 -20.58 4.00 27.89
N TYR A 337 -19.81 4.96 28.39
CA TYR A 337 -19.67 5.25 29.83
C TYR A 337 -20.63 6.34 30.32
N GLU A 338 -21.44 6.92 29.45
CA GLU A 338 -22.48 7.87 29.82
C GLU A 338 -23.76 7.09 30.17
N ASP A 339 -24.32 7.37 31.36
CA ASP A 339 -25.60 6.78 31.76
C ASP A 339 -26.74 7.46 31.00
N GLY A 340 -27.62 6.65 30.40
CA GLY A 340 -28.81 7.15 29.72
C GLY A 340 -29.47 6.11 28.83
N GLU A 341 -30.79 6.17 28.76
CA GLU A 341 -31.57 5.34 27.85
C GLU A 341 -31.72 6.00 26.47
N GLY A 342 -32.12 5.21 25.48
CA GLY A 342 -32.37 5.70 24.13
C GLY A 342 -33.59 6.61 24.10
N ILE A 343 -33.40 7.88 23.75
CA ILE A 343 -34.49 8.84 23.71
C ILE A 343 -34.98 9.03 22.27
N LEU A 344 -36.29 8.94 22.07
CA LEU A 344 -36.92 9.22 20.78
C LEU A 344 -36.76 10.71 20.44
N ILE A 345 -36.16 11.01 19.30
CA ILE A 345 -35.97 12.37 18.81
C ILE A 345 -37.04 12.73 17.80
N SER A 346 -37.29 11.85 16.84
CA SER A 346 -38.25 12.11 15.78
C SER A 346 -38.86 10.83 15.25
N GLU A 347 -40.15 10.87 14.91
CA GLU A 347 -40.90 9.78 14.31
C GLU A 347 -41.77 10.33 13.17
N TRP A 348 -41.80 9.61 12.06
CA TRP A 348 -42.58 9.97 10.87
C TRP A 348 -43.55 8.85 10.50
N ASP A 349 -44.70 9.25 10.00
CA ASP A 349 -45.67 8.35 9.39
C ASP A 349 -45.14 7.83 8.04
N GLU A 350 -45.76 6.79 7.50
CA GLU A 350 -45.50 6.26 6.17
C GLU A 350 -45.61 7.33 5.08
N LYS A 351 -46.51 8.31 5.24
CA LYS A 351 -46.67 9.42 4.28
C LYS A 351 -45.55 10.48 4.38
N GLY A 352 -44.62 10.33 5.34
CA GLY A 352 -43.55 11.29 5.60
C GLY A 352 -43.95 12.47 6.46
N LYS A 353 -45.18 12.48 6.99
CA LYS A 353 -45.62 13.47 7.95
C LYS A 353 -44.97 13.18 9.30
N LEU A 354 -44.35 14.20 9.90
CA LEU A 354 -43.79 14.11 11.24
C LEU A 354 -44.92 13.84 12.25
N ILE A 355 -44.82 12.73 12.99
CA ILE A 355 -45.75 12.34 14.05
C ILE A 355 -45.29 12.96 15.37
N TYR A 356 -44.00 12.86 15.63
CA TYR A 356 -43.39 13.33 16.87
C TYR A 356 -42.03 13.94 16.57
N GLU A 357 -41.74 15.07 17.19
CA GLU A 357 -40.40 15.62 17.32
C GLU A 357 -40.23 16.09 18.75
N ARG A 358 -39.15 15.64 19.38
CA ARG A 358 -38.81 16.07 20.73
C ARG A 358 -38.56 17.58 20.70
N PRO A 359 -39.19 18.35 21.60
CA PRO A 359 -38.85 19.76 21.76
C PRO A 359 -37.35 19.93 22.00
N LYS A 360 -36.74 20.93 21.36
CA LYS A 360 -35.35 21.26 21.67
C LYS A 360 -35.32 21.78 23.10
N ASP A 361 -34.69 21.02 23.99
CA ASP A 361 -34.41 21.51 25.34
C ASP A 361 -33.57 22.79 25.18
N GLN A 362 -34.09 23.93 25.62
CA GLN A 362 -33.28 25.13 25.80
C GLN A 362 -32.34 24.82 26.95
N THR A 363 -31.11 24.39 26.66
CA THR A 363 -30.09 24.29 27.70
C THR A 363 -29.90 25.70 28.26
N PRO A 364 -30.13 25.96 29.56
CA PRO A 364 -29.73 27.22 30.16
C PRO A 364 -28.22 27.34 29.97
N ALA A 365 -27.78 28.50 29.47
CA ALA A 365 -26.38 28.85 29.48
C ALA A 365 -25.86 28.68 30.91
N GLU A 366 -24.80 27.88 31.02
CA GLU A 366 -23.76 27.95 32.05
C GLU A 366 -24.01 29.07 33.09
N GLU A 367 -24.53 28.71 34.26
CA GLU A 367 -24.30 29.51 35.47
C GLU A 367 -22.81 29.39 35.79
N SER A 368 -22.02 30.21 35.09
CA SER A 368 -20.65 30.52 35.44
C SER A 368 -20.63 31.39 36.68
N GLU A 369 -19.87 30.94 37.67
CA GLU A 369 -19.19 31.74 38.69
C GLU A 369 -20.04 32.34 39.82
N ASN A 370 -19.85 31.78 41.01
CA ASN A 370 -19.69 32.54 42.26
C ASN A 370 -18.58 31.93 43.11
#